data_AF-A0AAV2PL59-F1
#
_entry.id   AF-A0AAV2PL59-F1
#
_cell.length_a   1.000
_cell.length_b   1.000
_cell.length_c   1.000
_cell.angle_alpha   90.00
_cell.angle_beta   90.00
_cell.angle_gamma   90.00
#
_symmetry.space_group_name_H-M   'P 1'
#
loop_
_entity.id
_entity.type
_entity.pdbx_description
1 polymer ?
#
loop_
_entity_poly.entity_id
_entity_poly.type
_entity_poly.pdbx_seq_one_letter_code
_entity_poly.pdbx_strand_id
1 'polypeptide(L)'
;MSKLKQVLVLDPSCELHFRSHGNESSVTAELLLRNPSRQRVAFKMKVKSKVSKDIILRPNNGVLDSQDTALITITLQDFANDQLDPSKYKFLVQSYYAPQGKFNIEDLFRNAIASMIMQTKLIGQFDRCGLDQSKQMHMNYLPKNKTESVKKNTKPMLHHQNSVRSLSSPEIQEISKQIINYTNAPPHTTENKTESVKINAKPMLHHQPSVRNLSSPEIQEISKQIMNYTNVPPHTTENKKGNELNSEVSELHTYSKYSSPIQKQNEYSIYSSYMGLQSQPKLSSEMDTKTTQTSLKRSQKQEILAILNKNSYSGSEKAKSDNEIKQLQEEKTFLQDQNFQFKEDMTQLQIEVASLQQENSDLRKESFYFQNEINAITKRNDYLQEEMRKFEGEFTQLNKENEKLKEEVYKIHSEMSSYHQEHALLKESNKQLSNEITPLHQENVILNENLSKSEKEIASQNQEMVKLKDKLKKMEYELNSLQQESKKHKEDIGLYQEDNRSLYQESEKLKEDIVRLNTFINQKYQNKESNNSMNKESNQKETKKKSQQQKWI
;
A
#
# COMPACT_ATOMS: atom_id res chain seq x y z
N MET A 1 -2.78 13.03 -41.47
CA MET A 1 -2.91 13.89 -40.27
C MET A 1 -2.07 13.30 -39.14
N SER A 2 -1.27 14.12 -38.45
CA SER A 2 -0.41 13.68 -37.35
C SER A 2 -1.26 13.20 -36.16
N LYS A 3 -0.83 12.15 -35.46
CA LYS A 3 -1.50 11.66 -34.25
C LYS A 3 -1.27 12.65 -33.10
N LEU A 4 -2.30 12.87 -32.28
CA LEU A 4 -2.16 13.69 -31.08
C LEU A 4 -1.13 13.09 -30.12
N LYS A 5 -0.31 13.95 -29.52
CA LYS A 5 0.66 13.58 -28.49
C LYS A 5 -0.07 13.15 -27.23
N GLN A 6 0.44 12.12 -26.55
CA GLN A 6 -0.12 11.65 -25.29
C GLN A 6 -0.19 12.76 -24.23
N VAL A 7 -1.37 12.94 -23.62
CA VAL A 7 -1.58 13.89 -22.51
C VAL A 7 -1.15 13.30 -21.16
N LEU A 8 -1.39 12.01 -20.94
CA LEU A 8 -1.01 11.33 -19.71
C LEU A 8 0.51 11.13 -19.66
N VAL A 9 1.09 11.37 -18.50
CA VAL A 9 2.48 11.02 -18.20
C VAL A 9 2.49 9.59 -17.65
N LEU A 10 3.32 8.74 -18.24
CA LEU A 10 3.45 7.33 -17.89
C LEU A 10 4.78 7.12 -17.17
N ASP A 11 4.74 6.44 -16.04
CA ASP A 11 5.93 6.00 -15.30
C ASP A 11 5.82 4.51 -14.95
N PRO A 12 6.62 3.63 -15.59
CA PRO A 12 7.64 3.92 -16.59
C PRO A 12 7.07 4.32 -17.96
N SER A 13 7.81 5.14 -18.73
CA SER A 13 7.31 5.75 -19.97
C SER A 13 7.34 4.86 -21.21
N CYS A 14 8.19 3.83 -21.21
CA CYS A 14 8.46 2.99 -22.39
C CYS A 14 8.45 1.48 -22.08
N GLU A 15 9.00 1.07 -20.93
CA GLU A 15 9.31 -0.33 -20.64
C GLU A 15 8.73 -0.74 -19.28
N LEU A 16 7.98 -1.84 -19.25
CA LEU A 16 7.39 -2.41 -18.04
C LEU A 16 8.24 -3.58 -17.57
N HIS A 17 8.85 -3.46 -16.40
CA HIS A 17 9.67 -4.51 -15.80
C HIS A 17 8.81 -5.45 -14.97
N PHE A 18 8.68 -6.69 -15.44
CA PHE A 18 8.00 -7.78 -14.74
C PHE A 18 8.95 -8.43 -13.76
N ARG A 19 8.54 -8.45 -12.49
CA ARG A 19 9.29 -9.06 -11.39
C ARG A 19 8.52 -10.25 -10.84
N SER A 20 9.26 -11.29 -10.48
CA SER A 20 8.72 -12.40 -9.70
C SER A 20 8.82 -12.04 -8.22
N HIS A 21 7.67 -12.06 -7.55
CA HIS A 21 7.62 -12.13 -6.10
C HIS A 21 7.69 -13.62 -5.74
N GLY A 22 8.70 -14.02 -4.94
CA GLY A 22 9.15 -15.41 -4.82
C GLY A 22 8.07 -16.50 -4.66
N ASN A 23 8.41 -17.72 -5.07
CA ASN A 23 7.58 -18.95 -5.08
C ASN A 23 6.23 -18.89 -5.84
N GLU A 24 5.84 -17.75 -6.40
CA GLU A 24 4.61 -17.63 -7.20
C GLU A 24 4.85 -17.93 -8.68
N SER A 25 3.90 -18.63 -9.30
CA SER A 25 3.83 -18.86 -10.75
C SER A 25 3.39 -17.61 -11.54
N SER A 26 3.44 -16.42 -10.93
CA SER A 26 3.00 -15.17 -11.53
C SER A 26 4.08 -14.09 -11.44
N VAL A 27 4.06 -13.16 -12.40
CA VAL A 27 4.94 -11.99 -12.40
C VAL A 27 4.13 -10.72 -12.60
N THR A 28 4.53 -9.64 -11.92
CA THR A 28 3.81 -8.38 -11.88
C THR A 28 4.67 -7.22 -12.35
N ALA A 29 4.04 -6.22 -12.96
CA ALA A 29 4.62 -4.92 -13.27
C ALA A 29 3.62 -3.83 -12.88
N GLU A 30 4.14 -2.67 -12.52
CA GLU A 30 3.33 -1.51 -12.13
C GLU A 30 3.54 -0.36 -13.12
N LEU A 31 2.46 0.34 -13.44
CA LEU A 31 2.44 1.50 -14.30
C LEU A 31 1.65 2.62 -13.65
N LEU A 32 2.31 3.73 -13.34
CA LEU A 32 1.68 4.93 -12.85
C LEU A 32 1.27 5.82 -14.04
N LEU A 33 -0.02 6.14 -14.11
CA LEU A 33 -0.57 7.15 -15.01
C LEU A 33 -0.82 8.43 -14.25
N ARG A 34 -0.32 9.56 -14.75
CA ARG A 34 -0.58 10.89 -14.19
C ARG A 34 -1.26 11.79 -15.23
N ASN A 35 -2.31 12.49 -14.82
CA ASN A 35 -2.96 13.52 -15.64
C ASN A 35 -2.45 14.92 -15.26
N PRO A 36 -1.47 15.50 -15.99
CA PRO A 36 -0.99 16.85 -15.72
C PRO A 36 -1.94 17.95 -16.25
N SER A 37 -3.02 17.59 -16.96
CA SER A 37 -3.90 18.56 -17.59
C SER A 37 -4.97 19.08 -16.62
N ARG A 38 -5.66 20.16 -17.02
CA ARG A 38 -6.81 20.73 -16.28
C ARG A 38 -8.15 20.07 -16.62
N GLN A 39 -8.17 19.09 -17.53
CA GLN A 39 -9.37 18.41 -17.99
C GLN A 39 -9.35 16.95 -17.53
N ARG A 40 -10.54 16.36 -17.38
CA ARG A 40 -10.66 14.93 -17.09
C ARG A 40 -10.23 14.11 -18.30
N VAL A 41 -9.47 13.06 -18.08
CA VAL A 41 -8.95 12.20 -19.14
C VAL A 41 -9.37 10.76 -18.88
N ALA A 42 -10.13 10.19 -19.81
CA ALA A 42 -10.42 8.77 -19.81
C ALA A 42 -9.21 8.01 -20.36
N PHE A 43 -8.87 6.87 -19.75
CA PHE A 43 -7.82 5.97 -20.23
C PHE A 43 -8.36 4.56 -20.44
N LYS A 44 -7.74 3.85 -21.38
CA LYS A 44 -7.98 2.43 -21.64
C LYS A 44 -6.67 1.75 -21.98
N MET A 45 -6.31 0.73 -21.20
CA MET A 45 -5.15 -0.09 -21.46
C MET A 45 -5.53 -1.33 -22.26
N LYS A 46 -4.73 -1.68 -23.27
CA LYS A 46 -4.95 -2.84 -24.13
C LYS A 46 -3.67 -3.64 -24.25
N VAL A 47 -3.80 -4.96 -24.13
CA VAL A 47 -2.76 -5.89 -24.55
C VAL A 47 -2.77 -5.95 -26.08
N LYS A 48 -1.61 -5.78 -26.72
CA LYS A 48 -1.41 -5.86 -28.17
C LYS A 48 -0.72 -7.14 -28.62
N SER A 49 -0.18 -7.88 -27.68
CA SER A 49 0.45 -9.17 -27.90
C SER A 49 -0.55 -10.22 -28.36
N LYS A 50 -0.18 -11.03 -29.35
CA LYS A 50 -0.91 -12.26 -29.72
C LYS A 50 -0.65 -13.42 -28.74
N VAL A 51 0.21 -13.21 -27.74
CA VAL A 51 0.51 -14.19 -26.71
C VAL A 51 -0.67 -14.23 -25.74
N SER A 52 -1.40 -15.34 -25.76
CA SER A 52 -2.56 -15.63 -24.89
C SER A 52 -2.12 -16.24 -23.56
N LYS A 53 -1.17 -15.59 -22.86
CA LYS A 53 -1.01 -15.87 -21.44
C LYS A 53 -2.09 -15.09 -20.69
N ASP A 54 -2.54 -15.58 -19.55
CA ASP A 54 -3.56 -14.92 -18.74
C ASP A 54 -2.99 -13.62 -18.14
N ILE A 55 -3.10 -12.55 -18.93
CA ILE A 55 -2.69 -11.19 -18.55
C ILE A 55 -3.87 -10.51 -17.86
N ILE A 56 -3.69 -10.15 -16.60
CA ILE A 56 -4.66 -9.43 -15.79
C ILE A 56 -4.24 -7.96 -15.69
N LEU A 57 -5.15 -7.05 -16.05
CA LEU A 57 -4.95 -5.60 -15.94
C LEU A 57 -5.89 -5.02 -14.88
N ARG A 58 -5.35 -4.33 -13.88
CA ARG A 58 -6.16 -3.70 -12.81
C ARG A 58 -5.64 -2.30 -12.45
N PRO A 59 -6.45 -1.23 -12.66
CA PRO A 59 -7.64 -1.17 -13.49
C PRO A 59 -7.29 -1.24 -15.00
N ASN A 60 -8.17 -1.82 -15.81
CA ASN A 60 -8.02 -1.87 -17.28
C ASN A 60 -8.35 -0.51 -17.94
N ASN A 61 -9.38 0.16 -17.44
CA ASN A 61 -9.81 1.47 -17.92
C ASN A 61 -10.29 2.32 -16.74
N GLY A 62 -10.38 3.63 -16.94
CA GLY A 62 -10.81 4.55 -15.91
C GLY A 62 -10.84 5.99 -16.41
N VAL A 63 -11.14 6.91 -15.51
CA VAL A 63 -11.13 8.35 -15.74
C VAL A 63 -10.26 8.99 -14.66
N LEU A 64 -9.32 9.83 -15.08
CA LEU A 64 -8.48 10.62 -14.20
C LEU A 64 -8.95 12.06 -14.19
N ASP A 65 -9.18 12.59 -13.00
CA ASP A 65 -9.45 14.02 -12.81
C ASP A 65 -8.17 14.86 -13.02
N SER A 66 -8.32 16.18 -13.00
CA SER A 66 -7.20 17.10 -13.16
C SER A 66 -6.17 16.90 -12.04
N GLN A 67 -4.90 16.75 -12.40
CA GLN A 67 -3.77 16.47 -11.49
C GLN A 67 -3.80 15.10 -10.79
N ASP A 68 -4.74 14.23 -11.14
CA ASP A 68 -4.90 12.94 -10.50
C ASP A 68 -3.97 11.85 -11.08
N THR A 69 -3.81 10.76 -10.33
CA THR A 69 -2.95 9.62 -10.68
C THR A 69 -3.66 8.28 -10.50
N ALA A 70 -3.36 7.32 -11.38
CA ALA A 70 -3.82 5.94 -11.24
C ALA A 70 -2.64 4.97 -11.37
N LEU A 71 -2.53 4.05 -10.41
CA LEU A 71 -1.61 2.92 -10.49
C LEU A 71 -2.31 1.75 -11.20
N ILE A 72 -1.70 1.24 -12.25
CA ILE A 72 -2.15 0.05 -12.96
C ILE A 72 -1.19 -1.10 -12.67
N THR A 73 -1.73 -2.17 -12.11
CA THR A 73 -1.02 -3.44 -11.91
C THR A 73 -1.28 -4.36 -13.10
N ILE A 74 -0.20 -4.86 -13.69
CA ILE A 74 -0.20 -5.81 -14.78
C ILE A 74 0.35 -7.13 -14.25
N THR A 75 -0.46 -8.19 -14.23
CA THR A 75 -0.07 -9.52 -13.75
C THR A 75 -0.08 -10.50 -14.92
N LEU A 76 0.96 -11.31 -15.06
CA LEU A 76 1.02 -12.45 -15.97
C LEU A 76 0.94 -13.73 -15.14
N GLN A 77 -0.11 -14.54 -15.33
CA GLN A 77 -0.27 -15.85 -14.68
C GLN A 77 0.37 -16.97 -15.51
N ASP A 78 0.69 -18.10 -14.86
CA ASP A 78 1.35 -19.28 -15.44
C ASP A 78 2.70 -18.98 -16.14
N PHE A 79 3.58 -18.37 -15.36
CA PHE A 79 4.93 -18.01 -15.74
C PHE A 79 5.89 -19.21 -15.63
N ALA A 80 5.95 -20.05 -16.67
CA ALA A 80 7.04 -21.02 -16.83
C ALA A 80 8.30 -20.32 -17.38
N ASN A 81 9.40 -20.38 -16.62
CA ASN A 81 10.62 -19.58 -16.78
C ASN A 81 11.36 -19.71 -18.13
N ASP A 82 11.10 -20.75 -18.93
CA ASP A 82 12.10 -21.18 -19.92
C ASP A 82 11.92 -20.68 -21.36
N GLN A 83 10.85 -19.96 -21.72
CA GLN A 83 10.72 -19.40 -23.09
C GLN A 83 9.95 -18.08 -23.17
N LEU A 84 10.51 -17.03 -22.56
CA LEU A 84 9.92 -15.70 -22.62
C LEU A 84 10.78 -14.80 -23.49
N ASP A 85 10.21 -14.44 -24.65
CA ASP A 85 10.73 -13.37 -25.49
C ASP A 85 10.06 -12.06 -25.05
N PRO A 86 10.78 -11.14 -24.38
CA PRO A 86 10.23 -9.87 -23.89
C PRO A 86 9.60 -9.05 -25.01
N SER A 87 10.15 -9.14 -26.22
CA SER A 87 9.70 -8.45 -27.44
C SER A 87 8.26 -8.80 -27.83
N LYS A 88 7.70 -9.90 -27.29
CA LYS A 88 6.34 -10.33 -27.53
C LYS A 88 5.32 -9.62 -26.66
N TYR A 89 5.69 -9.01 -25.54
CA TYR A 89 4.76 -8.35 -24.61
C TYR A 89 4.67 -6.86 -24.93
N LYS A 90 3.51 -6.43 -25.43
CA LYS A 90 3.25 -5.08 -25.91
C LYS A 90 1.93 -4.60 -25.35
N PHE A 91 1.97 -3.45 -24.70
CA PHE A 91 0.82 -2.80 -24.09
C PHE A 91 0.56 -1.48 -24.82
N LEU A 92 -0.71 -1.08 -24.86
CA LEU A 92 -1.12 0.20 -25.45
C LEU A 92 -2.01 0.93 -24.44
N VAL A 93 -1.56 2.08 -23.97
CA VAL A 93 -2.38 3.01 -23.20
C VAL A 93 -3.00 4.00 -24.17
N GLN A 94 -4.33 3.97 -24.29
CA GLN A 94 -5.09 4.96 -25.02
C GLN A 94 -5.66 5.99 -24.04
N SER A 95 -5.67 7.26 -24.43
CA SER A 95 -6.30 8.32 -23.64
C SER A 95 -7.16 9.23 -24.52
N TYR A 96 -8.19 9.81 -23.91
CA TYR A 96 -9.16 10.67 -24.55
C TYR A 96 -9.70 11.68 -23.55
N TYR A 97 -9.91 12.94 -23.95
CA TYR A 97 -10.51 13.94 -23.08
C TYR A 97 -11.97 13.57 -22.78
N ALA A 98 -12.27 13.37 -21.51
CA ALA A 98 -13.58 12.93 -21.08
C ALA A 98 -14.61 14.07 -21.20
N PRO A 99 -15.81 13.81 -21.74
CA PRO A 99 -16.89 14.79 -21.77
C PRO A 99 -17.39 15.11 -20.36
N GLN A 100 -18.11 16.23 -20.24
CA GLN A 100 -18.76 16.61 -18.99
C GLN A 100 -19.97 15.71 -18.70
N GLY A 101 -20.21 15.39 -17.42
CA GLY A 101 -21.32 14.52 -17.00
C GLY A 101 -20.97 13.03 -16.89
N LYS A 102 -22.01 12.20 -16.83
CA LYS A 102 -21.91 10.72 -16.79
C LYS A 102 -21.84 10.16 -18.20
N PHE A 103 -20.89 9.26 -18.44
CA PHE A 103 -20.71 8.58 -19.71
C PHE A 103 -20.21 7.15 -19.47
N ASN A 104 -20.43 6.27 -20.45
CA ASN A 104 -19.82 4.94 -20.46
C ASN A 104 -18.46 5.01 -21.17
N ILE A 105 -17.40 4.52 -20.53
CA ILE A 105 -16.03 4.57 -21.06
C ILE A 105 -15.90 3.73 -22.34
N GLU A 106 -16.58 2.59 -22.43
CA GLU A 106 -16.54 1.75 -23.63
C GLU A 106 -17.15 2.44 -24.84
N ASP A 107 -18.30 3.09 -24.65
CA ASP A 107 -18.98 3.84 -25.72
C ASP A 107 -18.19 5.08 -26.11
N LEU A 108 -17.57 5.76 -25.14
CA LEU A 108 -16.66 6.87 -25.41
C LEU A 108 -15.55 6.45 -26.39
N PHE A 109 -14.85 5.35 -26.11
CA PHE A 109 -13.77 4.86 -26.99
C PHE A 109 -14.27 4.21 -28.28
N ARG A 110 -15.53 3.74 -28.35
CA ARG A 110 -16.15 3.18 -29.56
C ARG A 110 -16.56 4.27 -30.55
N ASN A 111 -17.06 5.39 -30.03
CA ASN A 111 -17.58 6.52 -30.82
C ASN A 111 -16.55 7.64 -31.03
N ALA A 112 -15.42 7.59 -30.33
CA ALA A 112 -14.35 8.57 -30.47
C ALA A 112 -13.73 8.57 -31.88
N ILE A 113 -13.47 9.76 -32.40
CA ILE A 113 -12.76 9.93 -33.67
C ILE A 113 -11.32 9.45 -33.50
N ALA A 114 -10.86 8.55 -34.37
CA ALA A 114 -9.55 7.91 -34.26
C ALA A 114 -8.36 8.89 -34.20
N SER A 115 -8.49 10.08 -34.81
CA SER A 115 -7.48 11.15 -34.77
C SER A 115 -7.39 11.86 -33.41
N MET A 116 -8.46 11.81 -32.61
CA MET A 116 -8.53 12.43 -31.28
C MET A 116 -8.05 11.49 -30.16
N ILE A 117 -7.88 10.20 -30.46
CA ILE A 117 -7.35 9.23 -29.48
C ILE A 117 -5.83 9.34 -29.43
N MET A 118 -5.34 9.69 -28.25
CA MET A 118 -3.92 9.69 -27.93
C MET A 118 -3.48 8.29 -27.50
N GLN A 119 -2.25 7.88 -27.83
CA GLN A 119 -1.79 6.53 -27.54
C GLN A 119 -0.30 6.44 -27.26
N THR A 120 0.07 5.61 -26.28
CA THR A 120 1.46 5.26 -25.97
C THR A 120 1.61 3.75 -25.94
N LYS A 121 2.65 3.24 -26.60
CA LYS A 121 2.99 1.81 -26.60
C LYS A 121 4.08 1.55 -25.57
N LEU A 122 3.89 0.52 -24.76
CA LEU A 122 4.91 0.02 -23.85
C LEU A 122 5.31 -1.39 -24.25
N ILE A 123 6.54 -1.76 -23.95
CA ILE A 123 7.06 -3.12 -24.12
C ILE A 123 7.33 -3.74 -22.74
N GLY A 124 7.07 -5.04 -22.61
CA GLY A 124 7.39 -5.79 -21.40
C GLY A 124 8.85 -6.25 -21.40
N GLN A 125 9.54 -6.06 -20.29
CA GLN A 125 10.84 -6.64 -19.98
C GLN A 125 10.74 -7.54 -18.76
N PHE A 126 11.57 -8.57 -18.68
CA PHE A 126 11.61 -9.48 -17.54
C PHE A 126 12.93 -9.31 -16.82
N ASP A 127 12.86 -8.96 -15.54
CA ASP A 127 14.05 -8.90 -14.70
C ASP A 127 14.50 -10.34 -14.41
N ARG A 128 15.65 -10.74 -14.94
CA ARG A 128 16.27 -12.02 -14.58
C ARG A 128 16.78 -11.91 -13.14
N CYS A 129 15.99 -12.39 -12.17
CA CYS A 129 16.49 -12.58 -10.81
C CYS A 129 17.62 -13.62 -10.82
N GLY A 130 18.85 -13.16 -10.62
CA GLY A 130 20.04 -14.01 -10.55
C GLY A 130 20.03 -14.90 -9.31
N LEU A 131 19.85 -16.20 -9.52
CA LEU A 131 20.30 -17.27 -8.62
C LEU A 131 21.72 -17.75 -9.00
N ASP A 132 22.62 -16.83 -9.35
CA ASP A 132 24.00 -17.14 -9.74
C ASP A 132 25.04 -16.44 -8.84
N GLN A 133 24.92 -16.61 -7.52
CA GLN A 133 26.01 -16.27 -6.57
C GLN A 133 26.80 -17.49 -6.06
N SER A 134 26.61 -18.68 -6.62
CA SER A 134 27.29 -19.92 -6.18
C SER A 134 28.20 -20.58 -7.23
N LYS A 135 28.62 -19.86 -8.29
CA LYS A 135 29.54 -20.39 -9.32
C LYS A 135 30.74 -19.50 -9.70
N GLN A 136 31.15 -18.57 -8.84
CA GLN A 136 32.42 -17.82 -9.03
C GLN A 136 33.40 -17.90 -7.86
N MET A 137 33.27 -18.93 -7.02
CA MET A 137 34.34 -19.34 -6.10
C MET A 137 34.68 -20.81 -6.35
N HIS A 138 35.37 -21.08 -7.45
CA HIS A 138 36.38 -22.13 -7.64
C HIS A 138 36.69 -22.22 -9.14
N MET A 139 37.67 -21.45 -9.61
CA MET A 139 38.64 -21.92 -10.61
C MET A 139 39.81 -20.94 -10.70
N ASN A 140 40.84 -21.27 -9.92
CA ASN A 140 42.26 -21.26 -10.24
C ASN A 140 42.99 -19.94 -10.56
N TYR A 141 43.79 -19.54 -9.57
CA TYR A 141 45.19 -19.17 -9.78
C TYR A 141 45.89 -20.17 -10.71
N LEU A 142 46.30 -19.73 -11.91
CA LEU A 142 47.70 -19.73 -12.41
C LEU A 142 47.75 -19.13 -13.83
N PRO A 143 48.88 -18.50 -14.23
CA PRO A 143 48.93 -17.53 -15.33
C PRO A 143 49.04 -18.15 -16.73
N LYS A 144 48.42 -17.46 -17.70
CA LYS A 144 48.57 -17.69 -19.14
C LYS A 144 50.00 -17.36 -19.59
N ASN A 145 50.74 -18.36 -20.05
CA ASN A 145 51.89 -18.18 -20.93
C ASN A 145 51.48 -18.34 -22.40
N LYS A 146 52.09 -17.48 -23.23
CA LYS A 146 51.94 -17.29 -24.68
C LYS A 146 52.13 -18.55 -25.52
N THR A 147 51.42 -18.62 -26.66
CA THR A 147 51.93 -18.54 -28.06
C THR A 147 50.78 -18.89 -29.03
N GLU A 148 50.26 -17.92 -29.78
CA GLU A 148 50.52 -17.69 -31.21
C GLU A 148 49.99 -18.77 -32.18
N SER A 149 48.97 -18.42 -32.97
CA SER A 149 49.04 -18.43 -34.45
C SER A 149 47.71 -18.05 -35.11
N VAL A 150 47.54 -16.81 -35.58
CA VAL A 150 46.75 -16.52 -36.79
C VAL A 150 47.46 -15.42 -37.59
N LYS A 151 47.74 -15.74 -38.86
CA LYS A 151 48.45 -14.90 -39.82
C LYS A 151 47.57 -13.75 -40.32
N LYS A 152 48.12 -12.54 -40.14
CA LYS A 152 48.17 -11.36 -41.03
C LYS A 152 47.16 -11.25 -42.17
N ASN A 153 46.51 -10.08 -42.28
CA ASN A 153 46.91 -9.08 -43.29
C ASN A 153 46.25 -7.70 -43.12
N THR A 154 47.09 -6.68 -42.87
CA THR A 154 47.21 -5.35 -43.51
C THR A 154 45.95 -4.48 -43.69
N LYS A 155 45.86 -3.19 -43.27
CA LYS A 155 46.79 -2.04 -43.32
C LYS A 155 46.31 -0.93 -42.32
N PRO A 156 47.18 0.01 -41.90
CA PRO A 156 46.85 1.10 -40.97
C PRO A 156 46.62 2.44 -41.70
N MET A 157 45.95 3.42 -41.07
CA MET A 157 46.38 4.83 -40.95
C MET A 157 45.29 5.78 -40.40
N LEU A 158 45.74 6.60 -39.44
CA LEU A 158 45.46 8.01 -39.13
C LEU A 158 44.05 8.58 -38.87
N HIS A 159 43.99 9.22 -37.69
CA HIS A 159 43.49 10.56 -37.36
C HIS A 159 42.07 10.95 -37.82
N HIS A 160 41.22 11.31 -36.86
CA HIS A 160 40.73 12.69 -36.75
C HIS A 160 40.25 12.99 -35.33
N GLN A 161 40.70 14.14 -34.82
CA GLN A 161 40.25 14.82 -33.61
C GLN A 161 39.01 15.69 -33.89
N ASN A 162 38.36 16.09 -32.79
CA ASN A 162 37.46 17.25 -32.61
C ASN A 162 36.02 17.05 -33.15
N SER A 163 34.95 17.50 -32.49
CA SER A 163 34.83 18.70 -31.66
C SER A 163 33.46 18.76 -30.96
N VAL A 164 33.44 19.26 -29.70
CA VAL A 164 32.48 20.27 -29.16
C VAL A 164 31.06 19.76 -28.82
N ARG A 165 30.42 20.05 -27.66
CA ARG A 165 30.47 21.24 -26.80
C ARG A 165 29.98 20.91 -25.38
N SER A 166 30.75 21.35 -24.41
CA SER A 166 30.34 21.60 -23.02
C SER A 166 29.45 22.86 -22.94
N LEU A 167 28.40 22.82 -22.12
CA LEU A 167 27.90 24.00 -21.42
C LEU A 167 27.70 23.63 -19.94
N SER A 168 28.52 24.28 -19.13
CA SER A 168 28.60 24.25 -17.68
C SER A 168 27.65 25.27 -17.05
N SER A 169 26.96 24.91 -15.97
CA SER A 169 26.33 25.85 -15.02
C SER A 169 27.04 25.76 -13.65
N PRO A 170 27.23 26.88 -12.91
CA PRO A 170 28.11 26.96 -11.73
C PRO A 170 27.59 26.27 -10.46
N GLU A 171 26.37 25.75 -10.45
CA GLU A 171 25.69 25.28 -9.24
C GLU A 171 26.13 23.89 -8.75
N ILE A 172 26.89 23.15 -9.58
CA ILE A 172 27.33 21.78 -9.26
C ILE A 172 28.67 21.77 -8.48
N GLN A 173 29.39 22.89 -8.41
CA GLN A 173 30.65 22.98 -7.65
C GLN A 173 30.47 23.39 -6.18
N GLU A 174 29.30 23.91 -5.78
CA GLU A 174 29.04 24.34 -4.40
C GLU A 174 28.66 23.16 -3.49
N ILE A 175 27.99 22.14 -4.02
CA ILE A 175 27.50 20.98 -3.24
C ILE A 175 28.62 19.98 -2.93
N SER A 176 29.65 19.89 -3.78
CA SER A 176 30.80 18.98 -3.54
C SER A 176 31.75 19.46 -2.43
N LYS A 177 31.60 20.69 -1.91
CA LYS A 177 32.44 21.21 -0.81
C LYS A 177 31.86 20.99 0.60
N GLN A 178 30.58 20.64 0.73
CA GLN A 178 29.95 20.42 2.04
C GLN A 178 29.99 18.97 2.53
N ILE A 179 30.34 18.00 1.68
CA ILE A 179 30.32 16.55 2.05
C ILE A 179 31.68 16.05 2.60
N ILE A 180 32.75 16.86 2.55
CA ILE A 180 34.11 16.45 2.97
C ILE A 180 34.40 16.69 4.48
N ASN A 181 33.45 17.20 5.28
CA ASN A 181 33.73 17.62 6.67
C ASN A 181 33.21 16.72 7.81
N TYR A 182 32.81 15.45 7.56
CA TYR A 182 32.45 14.52 8.64
C TYR A 182 33.02 13.11 8.49
N THR A 183 34.26 12.97 8.04
CA THR A 183 35.02 11.71 8.17
C THR A 183 36.49 12.02 8.34
N ASN A 184 36.91 12.36 9.57
CA ASN A 184 38.31 12.26 10.01
C ASN A 184 38.44 12.43 11.54
N ALA A 185 38.38 11.33 12.31
CA ALA A 185 39.18 11.16 13.53
C ALA A 185 39.32 9.65 13.90
N PRO A 186 40.51 9.15 14.32
CA PRO A 186 40.85 7.72 14.37
C PRO A 186 40.72 7.08 15.78
N PRO A 187 40.91 5.74 15.92
CA PRO A 187 40.47 4.94 17.06
C PRO A 187 41.59 4.66 18.08
N HIS A 188 41.26 4.53 19.38
CA HIS A 188 42.14 3.83 20.34
C HIS A 188 41.37 3.11 21.46
N THR A 189 41.54 1.78 21.45
CA THR A 189 41.81 0.87 22.59
C THR A 189 40.84 0.81 23.77
N THR A 190 40.10 -0.29 23.85
CA THR A 190 39.55 -0.86 25.08
C THR A 190 40.58 -1.75 25.76
N GLU A 191 40.98 -1.40 26.99
CA GLU A 191 41.62 -2.32 27.93
C GLU A 191 40.58 -2.86 28.92
N ASN A 192 40.62 -4.17 29.10
CA ASN A 192 39.86 -4.94 30.07
C ASN A 192 40.18 -4.53 31.51
N LYS A 193 39.16 -4.51 32.37
CA LYS A 193 39.26 -5.10 33.71
C LYS A 193 37.91 -5.63 34.16
N THR A 194 37.88 -6.95 34.26
CA THR A 194 36.90 -7.78 34.95
C THR A 194 36.88 -7.45 36.44
N GLU A 195 35.70 -7.32 37.03
CA GLU A 195 35.48 -7.84 38.38
C GLU A 195 34.01 -8.18 38.62
N SER A 196 33.88 -9.32 39.25
CA SER A 196 32.73 -10.19 39.45
C SER A 196 31.83 -9.78 40.64
N VAL A 197 30.60 -10.31 40.64
CA VAL A 197 29.91 -10.99 41.77
C VAL A 197 28.49 -10.49 42.08
N LYS A 198 27.56 -11.46 41.88
CA LYS A 198 26.32 -11.82 42.61
C LYS A 198 25.15 -10.83 42.76
N ILE A 199 24.08 -11.28 42.10
CA ILE A 199 22.65 -11.22 42.39
C ILE A 199 22.34 -11.34 43.91
N ASN A 200 21.49 -10.46 44.43
CA ASN A 200 20.46 -10.84 45.41
C ASN A 200 19.29 -9.85 45.47
N ALA A 201 18.17 -10.37 45.96
CA ALA A 201 16.78 -9.99 45.70
C ALA A 201 16.23 -8.71 46.39
N LYS A 202 15.11 -8.23 45.82
CA LYS A 202 13.93 -7.46 46.34
C LYS A 202 13.73 -7.48 47.89
N PRO A 203 12.97 -6.53 48.50
CA PRO A 203 11.65 -6.05 48.02
C PRO A 203 11.25 -4.58 48.31
N MET A 204 10.07 -4.24 47.76
CA MET A 204 9.28 -3.04 47.99
C MET A 204 8.77 -2.92 49.44
N LEU A 205 8.71 -1.68 49.98
CA LEU A 205 7.58 -1.21 50.78
C LEU A 205 7.67 0.31 51.08
N HIS A 206 6.57 1.00 50.75
CA HIS A 206 5.94 2.14 51.44
C HIS A 206 6.78 3.37 51.87
N HIS A 207 6.40 4.55 51.37
CA HIS A 207 5.80 5.67 52.13
C HIS A 207 5.92 6.99 51.33
N GLN A 208 4.78 7.55 50.92
CA GLN A 208 4.57 9.01 50.89
C GLN A 208 4.11 9.47 52.31
N PRO A 209 3.92 10.77 52.65
CA PRO A 209 4.14 12.04 51.92
C PRO A 209 4.80 13.18 52.77
N SER A 210 5.34 14.22 52.13
CA SER A 210 5.24 15.64 52.58
C SER A 210 6.05 16.56 51.64
N VAL A 211 5.45 17.47 50.86
CA VAL A 211 4.94 18.83 51.20
C VAL A 211 5.95 19.91 50.80
N ARG A 212 5.43 20.86 49.99
CA ARG A 212 5.86 22.25 49.70
C ARG A 212 7.09 22.50 48.81
N ASN A 213 6.80 23.01 47.60
CA ASN A 213 6.97 24.43 47.24
C ASN A 213 6.23 24.66 45.91
N LEU A 214 5.09 25.36 45.91
CA LEU A 214 4.95 26.82 45.71
C LEU A 214 5.33 27.28 44.29
N SER A 215 4.33 27.31 43.39
CA SER A 215 4.08 28.45 42.49
C SER A 215 2.68 28.33 41.87
N SER A 216 1.77 29.17 42.36
CA SER A 216 0.41 29.43 41.87
C SER A 216 0.44 30.04 40.46
N PRO A 217 -0.54 29.74 39.59
CA PRO A 217 -1.02 30.72 38.61
C PRO A 217 -2.47 31.11 38.91
N GLU A 218 -2.66 31.94 39.93
CA GLU A 218 -3.73 32.93 40.11
C GLU A 218 -3.70 34.03 39.00
N ILE A 219 -3.36 33.67 37.76
CA ILE A 219 -3.39 34.55 36.59
C ILE A 219 -4.24 33.91 35.48
N GLN A 220 -5.27 33.16 35.86
CA GLN A 220 -6.36 32.77 34.96
C GLN A 220 -7.77 33.08 35.50
N GLU A 221 -7.86 33.63 36.72
CA GLU A 221 -9.13 33.92 37.41
C GLU A 221 -9.44 35.44 37.47
N ILE A 222 -8.95 36.24 36.51
CA ILE A 222 -9.35 37.66 36.36
C ILE A 222 -10.10 37.91 35.04
N SER A 223 -10.15 36.95 34.12
CA SER A 223 -10.80 37.16 32.82
C SER A 223 -12.21 36.56 32.67
N LYS A 224 -12.86 36.16 33.78
CA LYS A 224 -14.24 35.61 33.78
C LYS A 224 -15.23 36.34 34.70
N GLN A 225 -14.87 37.50 35.26
CA GLN A 225 -15.70 38.22 36.24
C GLN A 225 -16.09 39.64 35.85
N ILE A 226 -16.31 39.92 34.57
CA ILE A 226 -17.11 41.08 34.14
C ILE A 226 -18.07 40.65 33.02
N MET A 227 -19.14 39.93 33.39
CA MET A 227 -20.50 40.27 32.96
C MET A 227 -21.53 39.38 33.67
N ASN A 228 -22.43 40.06 34.38
CA ASN A 228 -23.82 39.71 34.67
C ASN A 228 -24.19 38.99 35.99
N TYR A 229 -24.62 39.84 36.94
CA TYR A 229 -25.82 39.78 37.79
C TYR A 229 -25.99 38.66 38.84
N THR A 230 -26.03 39.10 40.10
CA THR A 230 -26.86 38.57 41.19
C THR A 230 -28.06 39.53 41.39
N ASN A 231 -29.32 39.11 41.20
CA ASN A 231 -30.18 38.26 42.04
C ASN A 231 -30.76 39.02 43.27
N VAL A 232 -32.06 39.02 43.65
CA VAL A 232 -33.31 38.22 43.34
C VAL A 232 -34.36 38.58 44.46
N PRO A 233 -35.63 38.11 44.58
CA PRO A 233 -36.81 37.80 43.69
C PRO A 233 -38.15 38.22 44.43
N PRO A 234 -39.36 37.54 44.41
CA PRO A 234 -39.90 36.43 43.60
C PRO A 234 -41.42 36.41 43.18
N HIS A 235 -41.67 35.50 42.21
CA HIS A 235 -42.76 34.49 42.04
C HIS A 235 -44.20 34.80 41.57
N THR A 236 -44.48 34.29 40.35
CA THR A 236 -45.58 33.41 39.85
C THR A 236 -47.05 33.83 39.98
N THR A 237 -47.79 33.92 38.85
CA THR A 237 -48.72 32.88 38.31
C THR A 237 -49.44 33.33 37.02
N GLU A 238 -49.70 32.35 36.16
CA GLU A 238 -50.86 32.07 35.30
C GLU A 238 -51.74 33.15 34.60
N ASN A 239 -52.05 32.81 33.34
CA ASN A 239 -53.33 32.90 32.63
C ASN A 239 -53.97 34.25 32.20
N LYS A 240 -54.29 34.24 30.90
CA LYS A 240 -55.44 34.79 30.17
C LYS A 240 -56.60 35.40 30.98
N LYS A 241 -57.14 36.45 30.33
CA LYS A 241 -58.48 37.10 30.45
C LYS A 241 -58.62 38.20 31.51
N GLY A 242 -59.06 39.37 31.00
CA GLY A 242 -60.24 40.01 31.55
C GLY A 242 -60.03 41.37 32.24
N ASN A 243 -60.25 42.41 31.45
CA ASN A 243 -61.09 43.58 31.72
C ASN A 243 -60.79 44.57 32.86
N GLU A 244 -60.78 45.83 32.39
CA GLU A 244 -61.47 46.99 32.93
C GLU A 244 -60.90 47.66 34.18
N LEU A 245 -60.33 48.85 33.97
CA LEU A 245 -60.94 50.09 34.48
C LEU A 245 -60.74 51.24 33.48
N ASN A 246 -61.87 51.86 33.16
CA ASN A 246 -62.23 53.01 32.31
C ASN A 246 -61.29 54.23 32.39
N SER A 247 -61.03 54.98 31.31
CA SER A 247 -61.93 55.71 30.35
C SER A 247 -62.41 57.08 30.86
N GLU A 248 -61.87 58.13 30.23
CA GLU A 248 -62.51 59.38 29.77
C GLU A 248 -61.54 59.94 28.69
N VAL A 249 -61.69 59.70 27.37
CA VAL A 249 -62.67 60.12 26.35
C VAL A 249 -62.53 61.59 25.92
N SER A 250 -61.98 61.79 24.71
CA SER A 250 -62.61 62.47 23.55
C SER A 250 -61.52 63.04 22.62
N GLU A 251 -61.26 62.51 21.42
CA GLU A 251 -62.01 62.62 20.15
C GLU A 251 -61.79 63.91 19.32
N LEU A 252 -61.42 63.65 18.05
CA LEU A 252 -61.80 64.33 16.80
C LEU A 252 -60.94 65.47 16.18
N HIS A 253 -60.32 65.07 15.06
CA HIS A 253 -60.51 65.58 13.67
C HIS A 253 -59.65 66.72 13.09
N THR A 254 -58.83 66.29 12.12
CA THR A 254 -58.79 66.66 10.68
C THR A 254 -59.45 67.94 10.14
N TYR A 255 -58.77 68.46 9.10
CA TYR A 255 -59.14 69.38 8.00
C TYR A 255 -59.00 70.90 8.23
N SER A 256 -58.17 71.53 7.38
CA SER A 256 -58.50 72.85 6.82
C SER A 256 -57.74 73.13 5.52
N LYS A 257 -58.51 73.20 4.43
CA LYS A 257 -58.23 73.89 3.17
C LYS A 257 -59.15 75.11 3.19
N TYR A 258 -58.64 76.30 2.88
CA TYR A 258 -59.19 77.30 1.95
C TYR A 258 -58.64 78.70 2.22
N SER A 259 -58.40 79.41 1.11
CA SER A 259 -57.87 80.75 0.98
C SER A 259 -59.00 81.79 0.89
N SER A 260 -58.75 82.95 1.51
CA SER A 260 -59.29 84.31 1.27
C SER A 260 -60.76 84.61 1.63
N PRO A 261 -61.16 85.89 1.74
CA PRO A 261 -60.55 87.05 2.44
C PRO A 261 -61.58 87.72 3.39
N ILE A 262 -61.24 88.77 4.16
CA ILE A 262 -62.10 89.96 4.46
C ILE A 262 -61.48 90.92 5.50
N GLN A 263 -61.73 92.20 5.22
CA GLN A 263 -61.45 93.44 5.93
C GLN A 263 -62.17 93.62 7.29
N LYS A 264 -61.76 94.71 7.96
CA LYS A 264 -62.47 95.61 8.93
C LYS A 264 -61.93 95.48 10.37
N GLN A 265 -61.82 96.51 11.18
CA GLN A 265 -61.97 97.97 11.08
C GLN A 265 -61.47 98.54 12.42
N ASN A 266 -60.97 99.78 12.38
CA ASN A 266 -60.98 100.81 13.44
C ASN A 266 -60.20 100.57 14.74
N GLU A 267 -59.34 101.53 15.10
CA GLU A 267 -59.65 102.55 16.12
C GLU A 267 -58.67 103.75 16.07
N TYR A 268 -59.26 104.96 16.16
CA TYR A 268 -58.84 106.30 16.66
C TYR A 268 -57.38 106.82 16.48
N SER A 269 -57.11 107.97 15.82
CA SER A 269 -57.47 109.40 16.06
C SER A 269 -56.47 110.15 16.95
N ILE A 270 -55.82 111.21 16.42
CA ILE A 270 -55.87 112.61 16.91
C ILE A 270 -54.91 113.55 16.15
N TYR A 271 -55.52 114.62 15.60
CA TYR A 271 -55.05 116.00 15.33
C TYR A 271 -53.96 116.34 14.28
N SER A 272 -54.37 117.09 13.25
CA SER A 272 -54.10 118.54 13.20
C SER A 272 -55.06 119.25 12.23
N SER A 273 -55.50 120.43 12.67
CA SER A 273 -56.60 121.25 12.21
C SER A 273 -56.11 122.35 11.25
N TYR A 274 -56.85 122.61 10.16
CA TYR A 274 -56.83 123.92 9.50
C TYR A 274 -58.27 124.30 9.09
N MET A 275 -58.75 125.39 9.67
CA MET A 275 -60.03 126.06 9.42
C MET A 275 -59.81 127.38 8.65
N GLY A 276 -60.83 127.81 7.91
CA GLY A 276 -61.07 129.22 7.54
C GLY A 276 -61.37 129.42 6.04
N LEU A 277 -62.62 129.30 5.60
CA LEU A 277 -63.67 130.35 5.51
C LEU A 277 -63.40 131.48 4.49
N GLN A 278 -64.24 131.55 3.47
CA GLN A 278 -64.48 132.77 2.70
C GLN A 278 -65.92 132.81 2.16
N SER A 279 -66.69 133.81 2.61
CA SER A 279 -67.90 134.30 1.91
C SER A 279 -68.30 135.72 2.37
N GLN A 280 -68.10 136.70 1.45
CA GLN A 280 -68.99 137.82 1.02
C GLN A 280 -69.46 138.90 2.06
N PRO A 281 -69.98 140.12 1.72
CA PRO A 281 -70.29 140.78 0.43
C PRO A 281 -69.95 142.32 0.27
N LYS A 282 -70.22 142.84 -0.94
CA LYS A 282 -70.56 144.18 -1.56
C LYS A 282 -70.48 145.59 -0.87
N LEU A 283 -70.01 146.54 -1.72
CA LEU A 283 -70.36 147.97 -2.02
C LEU A 283 -70.44 149.07 -0.93
N SER A 284 -69.70 150.18 -1.09
CA SER A 284 -70.14 151.50 -1.64
C SER A 284 -69.24 152.71 -1.27
N SER A 285 -69.05 153.61 -2.26
CA SER A 285 -68.84 155.09 -2.26
C SER A 285 -67.95 155.88 -1.25
N GLU A 286 -67.04 156.68 -1.85
CA GLU A 286 -66.69 158.12 -1.62
C GLU A 286 -66.05 158.68 -0.32
N MET A 287 -65.11 159.62 -0.56
CA MET A 287 -64.59 160.76 0.25
C MET A 287 -63.45 160.57 1.28
N ASP A 288 -62.24 160.91 0.80
CA ASP A 288 -61.21 161.84 1.32
C ASP A 288 -60.58 161.81 2.75
N THR A 289 -59.25 162.09 2.73
CA THR A 289 -58.35 162.67 3.77
C THR A 289 -57.46 161.79 4.68
N LYS A 290 -56.51 161.07 4.05
CA LYS A 290 -55.03 161.07 4.26
C LYS A 290 -54.29 161.13 5.63
N THR A 291 -54.90 161.05 6.83
CA THR A 291 -54.11 161.18 8.10
C THR A 291 -54.14 159.97 9.05
N THR A 292 -54.83 158.88 8.68
CA THR A 292 -54.98 157.64 9.49
C THR A 292 -54.18 156.43 8.98
N GLN A 293 -53.42 156.57 7.90
CA GLN A 293 -52.68 155.46 7.28
C GLN A 293 -51.33 155.13 7.95
N THR A 294 -50.74 156.03 8.75
CA THR A 294 -49.36 155.87 9.24
C THR A 294 -49.26 155.00 10.51
N SER A 295 -50.28 155.04 11.37
CA SER A 295 -50.36 154.24 12.60
C SER A 295 -50.81 152.80 12.34
N LEU A 296 -51.78 152.61 11.43
CA LEU A 296 -52.23 151.28 10.99
C LEU A 296 -51.10 150.52 10.25
N LYS A 297 -50.33 151.20 9.40
CA LYS A 297 -49.16 150.61 8.73
C LYS A 297 -48.06 150.17 9.70
N ARG A 298 -47.88 150.86 10.84
CA ARG A 298 -46.90 150.45 11.87
C ARG A 298 -47.36 149.22 12.65
N SER A 299 -48.64 149.15 13.01
CA SER A 299 -49.22 147.98 13.69
C SER A 299 -49.19 146.73 12.79
N GLN A 300 -49.64 146.86 11.54
CA GLN A 300 -49.56 145.79 10.54
C GLN A 300 -48.11 145.36 10.28
N LYS A 301 -47.13 146.30 10.27
CA LYS A 301 -45.71 145.97 10.12
C LYS A 301 -45.16 145.17 11.31
N GLN A 302 -45.57 145.47 12.54
CA GLN A 302 -45.17 144.70 13.73
C GLN A 302 -45.78 143.30 13.75
N GLU A 303 -47.05 143.18 13.33
CA GLU A 303 -47.73 141.88 13.20
C GLU A 303 -47.12 141.02 12.08
N ILE A 304 -46.80 141.62 10.93
CA ILE A 304 -46.07 140.96 9.83
C ILE A 304 -44.68 140.50 10.30
N LEU A 305 -43.95 141.31 11.07
CA LEU A 305 -42.64 140.92 11.62
C LEU A 305 -42.75 139.77 12.62
N ALA A 306 -43.79 139.73 13.46
CA ALA A 306 -44.02 138.63 14.39
C ALA A 306 -44.38 137.33 13.66
N ILE A 307 -45.19 137.41 12.59
CA ILE A 307 -45.53 136.26 11.73
C ILE A 307 -44.30 135.77 10.97
N LEU A 308 -43.49 136.67 10.41
CA LEU A 308 -42.24 136.32 9.73
C LEU A 308 -41.25 135.65 10.67
N ASN A 309 -41.14 136.12 11.91
CA ASN A 309 -40.25 135.52 12.90
C ASN A 309 -40.77 134.14 13.34
N LYS A 310 -42.06 133.99 13.63
CA LYS A 310 -42.67 132.67 13.89
C LYS A 310 -42.51 131.70 12.72
N ASN A 311 -42.64 132.18 11.48
CA ASN A 311 -42.40 131.38 10.27
C ASN A 311 -40.92 131.03 10.07
N SER A 312 -40.00 131.89 10.49
CA SER A 312 -38.56 131.62 10.50
C SER A 312 -38.19 130.57 11.56
N TYR A 313 -38.76 130.67 12.76
CA TYR A 313 -38.57 129.68 13.83
C TYR A 313 -39.20 128.34 13.48
N SER A 314 -40.45 128.33 12.99
CA SER A 314 -41.14 127.11 12.53
C SER A 314 -40.46 126.49 11.31
N GLY A 315 -39.90 127.30 10.41
CA GLY A 315 -39.06 126.83 9.31
C GLY A 315 -37.76 126.16 9.79
N SER A 316 -37.14 126.66 10.86
CA SER A 316 -35.95 126.06 11.46
C SER A 316 -36.24 124.74 12.20
N GLU A 317 -37.37 124.64 12.90
CA GLU A 317 -37.81 123.40 13.56
C GLU A 317 -38.22 122.35 12.53
N LYS A 318 -38.92 122.77 11.47
CA LYS A 318 -39.26 121.90 10.35
C LYS A 318 -38.02 121.35 9.65
N ALA A 319 -37.02 122.18 9.40
CA ALA A 319 -35.74 121.75 8.83
C ALA A 319 -34.97 120.76 9.75
N LYS A 320 -35.03 120.94 11.08
CA LYS A 320 -34.43 119.97 12.03
C LYS A 320 -35.17 118.64 12.01
N SER A 321 -36.50 118.68 12.02
CA SER A 321 -37.35 117.49 11.95
C SER A 321 -37.17 116.75 10.61
N ASP A 322 -37.06 117.47 9.49
CA ASP A 322 -36.80 116.87 8.18
C ASP A 322 -35.44 116.16 8.14
N ASN A 323 -34.43 116.69 8.84
CA ASN A 323 -33.10 116.08 8.90
C ASN A 323 -33.08 114.81 9.78
N GLU A 324 -33.81 114.82 10.89
CA GLU A 324 -34.01 113.65 11.75
C GLU A 324 -34.83 112.56 11.04
N ILE A 325 -35.88 112.94 10.30
CA ILE A 325 -36.65 112.04 9.44
C ILE A 325 -35.73 111.40 8.39
N LYS A 326 -34.81 112.16 7.80
CA LYS A 326 -33.86 111.66 6.82
C LYS A 326 -32.89 110.63 7.43
N GLN A 327 -32.35 110.91 8.62
CA GLN A 327 -31.49 109.97 9.34
C GLN A 327 -32.23 108.69 9.72
N LEU A 328 -33.47 108.79 10.21
CA LEU A 328 -34.31 107.64 10.52
C LEU A 328 -34.70 106.83 9.28
N GLN A 329 -34.88 107.49 8.13
CA GLN A 329 -35.09 106.82 6.85
C GLN A 329 -33.85 106.04 6.41
N GLU A 330 -32.67 106.64 6.53
CA GLU A 330 -31.38 105.99 6.23
C GLU A 330 -31.15 104.77 7.15
N GLU A 331 -31.38 104.90 8.46
CA GLU A 331 -31.29 103.80 9.42
C GLU A 331 -32.32 102.70 9.12
N LYS A 332 -33.56 103.07 8.78
CA LYS A 332 -34.59 102.12 8.36
C LYS A 332 -34.17 101.34 7.12
N THR A 333 -33.58 101.99 6.11
CA THR A 333 -33.08 101.30 4.91
C THR A 333 -31.94 100.35 5.25
N PHE A 334 -31.00 100.77 6.10
CA PHE A 334 -29.89 99.92 6.53
C PHE A 334 -30.37 98.67 7.30
N LEU A 335 -31.32 98.83 8.23
CA LEU A 335 -31.91 97.72 8.97
C LEU A 335 -32.74 96.80 8.07
N GLN A 336 -33.38 97.34 7.02
CA GLN A 336 -34.07 96.55 6.01
C GLN A 336 -33.10 95.68 5.22
N ASP A 337 -31.96 96.23 4.81
CA ASP A 337 -30.92 95.50 4.09
C ASP A 337 -30.28 94.41 4.95
N GLN A 338 -29.98 94.70 6.23
CA GLN A 338 -29.53 93.66 7.17
C GLN A 338 -30.59 92.56 7.37
N ASN A 339 -31.87 92.93 7.49
CA ASN A 339 -32.94 91.93 7.57
C ASN A 339 -33.04 91.07 6.32
N PHE A 340 -32.76 91.66 5.15
CA PHE A 340 -32.72 90.93 3.89
C PHE A 340 -31.55 89.94 3.88
N GLN A 341 -30.36 90.38 4.27
CA GLN A 341 -29.18 89.52 4.37
C GLN A 341 -29.39 88.38 5.38
N PHE A 342 -29.90 88.66 6.58
CA PHE A 342 -30.18 87.62 7.57
C PHE A 342 -31.22 86.60 7.09
N LYS A 343 -32.19 87.02 6.27
CA LYS A 343 -33.13 86.09 5.65
C LYS A 343 -32.45 85.21 4.61
N GLU A 344 -31.56 85.75 3.79
CA GLU A 344 -30.77 84.96 2.85
C GLU A 344 -29.89 83.94 3.57
N ASP A 345 -29.13 84.37 4.57
CA ASP A 345 -28.27 83.48 5.37
C ASP A 345 -29.12 82.39 6.06
N MET A 346 -30.28 82.75 6.62
CA MET A 346 -31.20 81.79 7.21
C MET A 346 -31.70 80.75 6.20
N THR A 347 -32.01 81.17 4.97
CA THR A 347 -32.42 80.24 3.91
C THR A 347 -31.28 79.32 3.48
N GLN A 348 -30.04 79.82 3.39
CA GLN A 348 -28.87 78.99 3.07
C GLN A 348 -28.62 77.95 4.16
N LEU A 349 -28.65 78.36 5.43
CA LEU A 349 -28.50 77.44 6.56
C LEU A 349 -29.61 76.39 6.59
N GLN A 350 -30.85 76.75 6.25
CA GLN A 350 -31.94 75.77 6.12
C GLN A 350 -31.68 74.74 5.03
N ILE A 351 -31.14 75.15 3.88
CA ILE A 351 -30.77 74.25 2.79
C ILE A 351 -29.63 73.31 3.23
N GLU A 352 -28.59 73.84 3.88
CA GLU A 352 -27.47 73.04 4.36
C GLU A 352 -27.91 72.01 5.41
N VAL A 353 -28.75 72.41 6.37
CA VAL A 353 -29.33 71.49 7.36
C VAL A 353 -30.13 70.38 6.67
N ALA A 354 -30.93 70.69 5.65
CA ALA A 354 -31.68 69.68 4.91
C ALA A 354 -30.75 68.70 4.16
N SER A 355 -29.67 69.21 3.55
CA SER A 355 -28.66 68.38 2.88
C SER A 355 -27.96 67.44 3.86
N LEU A 356 -27.52 67.95 5.01
CA LEU A 356 -26.85 67.15 6.05
C LEU A 356 -27.78 66.12 6.70
N GLN A 357 -29.08 66.43 6.81
CA GLN A 357 -30.08 65.47 7.27
C GLN A 357 -30.25 64.32 6.27
N GLN A 358 -30.27 64.64 4.98
CA GLN A 358 -30.37 63.63 3.93
C GLN A 358 -29.13 62.72 3.90
N GLU A 359 -27.93 63.31 3.96
CA GLU A 359 -26.67 62.58 4.01
C GLU A 359 -26.61 61.65 5.23
N ASN A 360 -27.01 62.12 6.41
CA ASN A 360 -27.12 61.28 7.61
C ASN A 360 -28.13 60.14 7.44
N SER A 361 -29.23 60.37 6.73
CA SER A 361 -30.20 59.32 6.39
C SER A 361 -29.56 58.23 5.54
N ASP A 362 -28.76 58.63 4.54
CA ASP A 362 -28.16 57.69 3.59
C ASP A 362 -27.00 56.92 4.22
N LEU A 363 -26.15 57.59 5.00
CA LEU A 363 -25.10 56.94 5.81
C LEU A 363 -25.67 55.92 6.80
N ARG A 364 -26.84 56.19 7.41
CA ARG A 364 -27.51 55.22 8.28
C ARG A 364 -27.98 53.98 7.52
N LYS A 365 -28.49 54.13 6.30
CA LYS A 365 -28.88 53.00 5.45
C LYS A 365 -27.65 52.17 5.09
N GLU A 366 -26.57 52.82 4.66
CA GLU A 366 -25.32 52.15 4.31
C GLU A 366 -24.72 51.38 5.50
N SER A 367 -24.69 52.00 6.68
CA SER A 367 -24.28 51.34 7.93
C SER A 367 -25.14 50.10 8.24
N PHE A 368 -26.46 50.17 8.01
CA PHE A 368 -27.34 49.02 8.17
C PHE A 368 -27.04 47.89 7.17
N TYR A 369 -26.72 48.22 5.91
CA TYR A 369 -26.30 47.23 4.91
C TYR A 369 -25.01 46.53 5.31
N PHE A 370 -23.98 47.28 5.70
CA PHE A 370 -22.71 46.69 6.15
C PHE A 370 -22.88 45.85 7.41
N GLN A 371 -23.72 46.26 8.35
CA GLN A 371 -23.99 45.45 9.55
C GLN A 371 -24.60 44.09 9.19
N ASN A 372 -25.50 44.04 8.22
CA ASN A 372 -26.11 42.80 7.75
C ASN A 372 -25.09 41.90 7.02
N GLU A 373 -24.23 42.50 6.20
CA GLU A 373 -23.17 41.76 5.50
C GLU A 373 -22.15 41.18 6.48
N ILE A 374 -21.72 41.96 7.48
CA ILE A 374 -20.89 41.49 8.59
C ILE A 374 -21.55 40.30 9.28
N ASN A 375 -22.83 40.40 9.63
CA ASN A 375 -23.56 39.31 10.28
C ASN A 375 -23.63 38.05 9.41
N ALA A 376 -23.78 38.18 8.09
CA ALA A 376 -23.80 37.06 7.16
C ALA A 376 -22.42 36.40 7.04
N ILE A 377 -21.35 37.20 6.94
CA ILE A 377 -19.96 36.71 6.90
C ILE A 377 -19.61 36.00 8.21
N THR A 378 -19.98 36.55 9.36
CA THR A 378 -19.75 35.93 10.68
C THR A 378 -20.39 34.54 10.74
N LYS A 379 -21.67 34.40 10.35
CA LYS A 379 -22.34 33.10 10.31
C LYS A 379 -21.66 32.10 9.38
N ARG A 380 -21.16 32.56 8.22
CA ARG A 380 -20.43 31.71 7.29
C ARG A 380 -19.08 31.27 7.88
N ASN A 381 -18.38 32.15 8.58
CA ASN A 381 -17.15 31.80 9.28
C ASN A 381 -17.40 30.78 10.39
N ASP A 382 -18.46 30.94 11.18
CA ASP A 382 -18.82 29.97 12.23
C ASP A 382 -19.07 28.57 11.63
N TYR A 383 -19.79 28.51 10.50
CA TYR A 383 -20.02 27.26 9.78
C TYR A 383 -18.72 26.62 9.29
N LEU A 384 -17.85 27.41 8.65
CA LEU A 384 -16.57 26.91 8.15
C LEU A 384 -15.65 26.44 9.27
N GLN A 385 -15.65 27.13 10.42
CA GLN A 385 -14.90 26.69 11.61
C GLN A 385 -15.39 25.33 12.12
N GLU A 386 -16.71 25.11 12.15
CA GLU A 386 -17.27 23.82 12.57
C GLU A 386 -16.96 22.70 11.56
N GLU A 387 -16.96 23.00 10.26
CA GLU A 387 -16.54 22.06 9.22
C GLU A 387 -15.05 21.71 9.32
N MET A 388 -14.19 22.70 9.56
CA MET A 388 -12.77 22.47 9.84
C MET A 388 -12.56 21.58 11.06
N ARG A 389 -13.33 21.80 12.13
CA ARG A 389 -13.26 20.98 13.35
C ARG A 389 -13.63 19.53 13.09
N LYS A 390 -14.61 19.26 12.21
CA LYS A 390 -14.96 17.89 11.79
C LYS A 390 -13.81 17.24 11.03
N PHE A 391 -13.20 17.95 10.07
CA PHE A 391 -12.05 17.43 9.34
C PHE A 391 -10.84 17.17 10.23
N GLU A 392 -10.57 18.03 11.22
CA GLU A 392 -9.55 17.78 12.23
C GLU A 392 -9.85 16.50 13.03
N GLY A 393 -11.12 16.29 13.41
CA GLY A 393 -11.58 15.05 14.04
C GLY A 393 -11.31 13.81 13.18
N GLU A 394 -11.74 13.83 11.93
CA GLU A 394 -11.51 12.73 10.97
C GLU A 394 -10.01 12.47 10.75
N PHE A 395 -9.21 13.52 10.61
CA PHE A 395 -7.76 13.40 10.47
C PHE A 395 -7.10 12.76 11.69
N THR A 396 -7.52 13.14 12.91
CA THR A 396 -7.00 12.52 14.13
C THR A 396 -7.39 11.04 14.24
N GLN A 397 -8.57 10.66 13.74
CA GLN A 397 -9.02 9.27 13.72
C GLN A 397 -8.23 8.44 12.71
N LEU A 398 -8.06 8.95 11.49
CA LEU A 398 -7.23 8.30 10.46
C LEU A 398 -5.78 8.12 10.93
N ASN A 399 -5.21 9.10 11.65
CA ASN A 399 -3.88 8.94 12.23
C ASN A 399 -3.82 7.82 13.28
N LYS A 400 -4.85 7.69 14.14
CA LYS A 400 -4.92 6.58 15.11
C LYS A 400 -5.02 5.23 14.42
N GLU A 401 -5.78 5.13 13.34
CA GLU A 401 -5.89 3.89 12.55
C GLU A 401 -4.56 3.57 11.84
N ASN A 402 -3.88 4.55 11.28
CA ASN A 402 -2.55 4.38 10.68
C ASN A 402 -1.51 3.89 11.69
N GLU A 403 -1.51 4.39 12.93
CA GLU A 403 -0.60 3.90 13.97
C GLU A 403 -0.90 2.44 14.35
N LYS A 404 -2.18 2.05 14.48
CA LYS A 404 -2.55 0.65 14.70
C LYS A 404 -2.11 -0.26 13.55
N LEU A 405 -2.30 0.16 12.31
CA LEU A 405 -1.87 -0.58 11.13
C LEU A 405 -0.34 -0.73 11.10
N LYS A 406 0.43 0.30 11.50
CA LYS A 406 1.89 0.19 11.64
C LYS A 406 2.28 -0.86 12.68
N GLU A 407 1.62 -0.87 13.84
CA GLU A 407 1.86 -1.88 14.89
C GLU A 407 1.58 -3.31 14.38
N GLU A 408 0.49 -3.51 13.65
CA GLU A 408 0.18 -4.81 13.03
C GLU A 408 1.23 -5.22 11.99
N VAL A 409 1.69 -4.28 11.15
CA VAL A 409 2.77 -4.52 10.19
C VAL A 409 4.06 -4.95 10.91
N TYR A 410 4.43 -4.29 12.01
CA TYR A 410 5.61 -4.69 12.79
C TYR A 410 5.46 -6.10 13.38
N LYS A 411 4.27 -6.45 13.86
CA LYS A 411 3.98 -7.79 14.40
C LYS A 411 4.11 -8.86 13.32
N ILE A 412 3.47 -8.65 12.16
CA ILE A 412 3.55 -9.58 11.02
C ILE A 412 5.00 -9.72 10.55
N HIS A 413 5.76 -8.63 10.51
CA HIS A 413 7.17 -8.69 10.11
C HIS A 413 8.01 -9.54 11.09
N SER A 414 7.76 -9.42 12.39
CA SER A 414 8.41 -10.25 13.42
C SER A 414 8.05 -11.73 13.25
N GLU A 415 6.77 -12.05 13.03
CA GLU A 415 6.30 -13.42 12.80
C GLU A 415 6.93 -14.00 11.52
N MET A 416 6.95 -13.23 10.43
CA MET A 416 7.55 -13.62 9.16
C MET A 416 9.06 -13.91 9.31
N SER A 417 9.78 -13.11 10.11
CA SER A 417 11.20 -13.35 10.41
C SER A 417 11.41 -14.66 11.17
N SER A 418 10.52 -14.99 12.13
CA SER A 418 10.57 -16.26 12.87
C SER A 418 10.32 -17.45 11.95
N TYR A 419 9.31 -17.39 11.09
CA TYR A 419 9.03 -18.45 10.12
C TYR A 419 10.15 -18.63 9.10
N HIS A 420 10.78 -17.53 8.66
CA HIS A 420 11.93 -17.62 7.77
C HIS A 420 13.11 -18.36 8.42
N GLN A 421 13.36 -18.09 9.71
CA GLN A 421 14.40 -18.79 10.48
C GLN A 421 14.07 -20.28 10.65
N GLU A 422 12.82 -20.62 10.99
CA GLU A 422 12.36 -22.00 11.10
C GLU A 422 12.49 -22.76 9.78
N HIS A 423 12.07 -22.15 8.67
CA HIS A 423 12.19 -22.73 7.34
C HIS A 423 13.66 -22.96 6.96
N ALA A 424 14.57 -22.05 7.32
CA ALA A 424 16.00 -22.23 7.10
C ALA A 424 16.55 -23.45 7.86
N LEU A 425 16.15 -23.65 9.12
CA LEU A 425 16.53 -24.81 9.93
C LEU A 425 15.97 -26.12 9.36
N LEU A 426 14.68 -26.14 8.99
CA LEU A 426 14.05 -27.30 8.37
C LEU A 426 14.70 -27.67 7.03
N LYS A 427 15.08 -26.68 6.23
CA LYS A 427 15.79 -26.89 4.96
C LYS A 427 17.16 -27.54 5.19
N GLU A 428 17.91 -27.11 6.21
CA GLU A 428 19.19 -27.73 6.53
C GLU A 428 19.01 -29.17 7.06
N SER A 429 18.00 -29.40 7.92
CA SER A 429 17.66 -30.75 8.39
C SER A 429 17.28 -31.70 7.26
N ASN A 430 16.45 -31.26 6.31
CA ASN A 430 16.09 -32.05 5.13
C ASN A 430 17.31 -32.37 4.25
N LYS A 431 18.24 -31.43 4.13
CA LYS A 431 19.50 -31.66 3.42
C LYS A 431 20.36 -32.70 4.13
N GLN A 432 20.44 -32.66 5.46
CA GLN A 432 21.13 -33.68 6.25
C GLN A 432 20.51 -35.07 6.07
N LEU A 433 19.18 -35.19 6.20
CA LEU A 433 18.47 -36.44 5.97
C LEU A 433 18.66 -36.97 4.54
N SER A 434 18.60 -36.09 3.53
CA SER A 434 18.89 -36.47 2.15
C SER A 434 20.32 -37.02 2.00
N ASN A 435 21.30 -36.39 2.66
CA ASN A 435 22.69 -36.85 2.64
C ASN A 435 22.87 -38.20 3.34
N GLU A 436 22.05 -38.55 4.34
CA GLU A 436 22.06 -39.86 5.01
C GLU A 436 21.35 -40.96 4.20
N ILE A 437 20.24 -40.63 3.53
CA ILE A 437 19.48 -41.59 2.71
C ILE A 437 20.28 -42.05 1.49
N THR A 438 21.04 -41.15 0.86
CA THR A 438 21.78 -41.44 -0.37
C THR A 438 22.79 -42.59 -0.23
N PRO A 439 23.69 -42.62 0.78
CA PRO A 439 24.63 -43.72 0.97
C PRO A 439 23.93 -45.02 1.39
N LEU A 440 22.90 -44.97 2.24
CA LEU A 440 22.14 -46.17 2.62
C LEU A 440 21.42 -46.80 1.42
N HIS A 441 20.93 -45.98 0.49
CA HIS A 441 20.36 -46.46 -0.75
C HIS A 441 21.43 -47.15 -1.62
N GLN A 442 22.62 -46.55 -1.74
CA GLN A 442 23.74 -47.14 -2.48
C GLN A 442 24.19 -48.48 -1.85
N GLU A 443 24.28 -48.55 -0.52
CA GLU A 443 24.62 -49.78 0.20
C GLU A 443 23.60 -50.89 -0.08
N ASN A 444 22.30 -50.57 -0.06
CA ASN A 444 21.24 -51.54 -0.41
C ASN A 444 21.37 -52.05 -1.85
N VAL A 445 21.73 -51.18 -2.81
CA VAL A 445 21.97 -51.61 -4.20
C VAL A 445 23.12 -52.59 -4.26
N ILE A 446 24.25 -52.29 -3.60
CA ILE A 446 25.42 -53.18 -3.56
C ILE A 446 25.07 -54.51 -2.88
N LEU A 447 24.34 -54.48 -1.77
CA LEU A 447 23.92 -55.69 -1.05
C LEU A 447 23.00 -56.55 -1.93
N ASN A 448 22.06 -55.95 -2.66
CA ASN A 448 21.19 -56.68 -3.60
C ASN A 448 21.98 -57.30 -4.77
N GLU A 449 22.96 -56.60 -5.32
CA GLU A 449 23.85 -57.16 -6.35
C GLU A 449 24.63 -58.37 -5.82
N ASN A 450 25.15 -58.28 -4.59
CA ASN A 450 25.86 -59.38 -3.96
C ASN A 450 24.93 -60.56 -3.66
N LEU A 451 23.72 -60.31 -3.19
CA LEU A 451 22.70 -61.33 -2.99
C LEU A 451 22.43 -62.09 -4.30
N SER A 452 22.23 -61.37 -5.41
CA SER A 452 22.01 -61.98 -6.73
C SER A 452 23.19 -62.84 -7.20
N LYS A 453 24.43 -62.43 -6.91
CA LYS A 453 25.62 -63.25 -7.20
C LYS A 453 25.62 -64.54 -6.39
N SER A 454 25.39 -64.45 -5.08
CA SER A 454 25.32 -65.63 -4.19
C SER A 454 24.20 -66.58 -4.59
N GLU A 455 23.03 -66.08 -4.99
CA GLU A 455 21.91 -66.89 -5.49
C GLU A 455 22.30 -67.68 -6.76
N LYS A 456 23.01 -67.04 -7.70
CA LYS A 456 23.53 -67.72 -8.90
C LYS A 456 24.55 -68.80 -8.55
N GLU A 457 25.43 -68.53 -7.60
CA GLU A 457 26.41 -69.50 -7.13
C GLU A 457 25.74 -70.72 -6.50
N ILE A 458 24.77 -70.51 -5.59
CA ILE A 458 23.95 -71.58 -5.00
C ILE A 458 23.24 -72.40 -6.09
N ALA A 459 22.67 -71.74 -7.10
CA ALA A 459 22.02 -72.43 -8.22
C ALA A 459 23.02 -73.32 -8.99
N SER A 460 24.23 -72.83 -9.25
CA SER A 460 25.27 -73.60 -9.93
C SER A 460 25.76 -74.79 -9.10
N GLN A 461 26.00 -74.61 -7.81
CA GLN A 461 26.38 -75.68 -6.88
C GLN A 461 25.28 -76.74 -6.76
N ASN A 462 24.02 -76.32 -6.72
CA ASN A 462 22.88 -77.25 -6.72
C ASN A 462 22.81 -78.07 -8.01
N GLN A 463 23.08 -77.47 -9.17
CA GLN A 463 23.17 -78.22 -10.44
C GLN A 463 24.30 -79.25 -10.42
N GLU A 464 25.47 -78.91 -9.87
CA GLU A 464 26.57 -79.87 -9.70
C GLU A 464 26.21 -81.00 -8.73
N MET A 465 25.56 -80.67 -7.62
CA MET A 465 25.07 -81.66 -6.65
C MET A 465 24.10 -82.65 -7.30
N VAL A 466 23.20 -82.18 -8.18
CA VAL A 466 22.30 -83.06 -8.95
C VAL A 466 23.09 -83.98 -9.87
N LYS A 467 24.08 -83.45 -10.62
CA LYS A 467 24.94 -84.27 -11.50
C LYS A 467 25.71 -85.33 -10.70
N LEU A 468 26.23 -84.98 -9.52
CA LEU A 468 26.92 -85.93 -8.64
C LEU A 468 25.97 -86.99 -8.09
N LYS A 469 24.75 -86.61 -7.68
CA LYS A 469 23.70 -87.56 -7.27
C LYS A 469 23.36 -88.55 -8.39
N ASP A 470 23.26 -88.10 -9.63
CA ASP A 470 22.99 -89.00 -10.77
C ASP A 470 24.15 -89.96 -11.03
N LYS A 471 25.40 -89.51 -10.90
CA LYS A 471 26.57 -90.38 -10.97
C LYS A 471 26.58 -91.42 -9.85
N LEU A 472 26.25 -91.02 -8.62
CA LEU A 472 26.12 -91.93 -7.47
C LEU A 472 25.08 -93.01 -7.75
N LYS A 473 23.90 -92.65 -8.27
CA LYS A 473 22.87 -93.62 -8.66
C LYS A 473 23.37 -94.61 -9.72
N LYS A 474 24.12 -94.14 -10.73
CA LYS A 474 24.70 -95.04 -11.75
C LYS A 474 25.69 -96.02 -11.15
N MET A 475 26.61 -95.55 -10.30
CA MET A 475 27.56 -96.42 -9.61
C MET A 475 26.84 -97.41 -8.67
N GLU A 476 25.73 -97.00 -8.05
CA GLU A 476 24.90 -97.88 -7.22
C GLU A 476 24.25 -99.01 -8.05
N TYR A 477 23.75 -98.71 -9.26
CA TYR A 477 23.27 -99.75 -10.19
C TYR A 477 24.39 -100.71 -10.61
N GLU A 478 25.56 -100.19 -10.96
CA GLU A 478 26.72 -101.02 -11.32
C GLU A 478 27.17 -101.90 -10.15
N LEU A 479 27.24 -101.35 -8.94
CA LEU A 479 27.59 -102.08 -7.73
C LEU A 479 26.60 -103.22 -7.44
N ASN A 480 25.29 -102.95 -7.55
CA ASN A 480 24.25 -103.97 -7.37
C ASN A 480 24.35 -105.08 -8.42
N SER A 481 24.62 -104.73 -9.68
CA SER A 481 24.83 -105.69 -10.76
C SER A 481 26.04 -106.60 -10.49
N LEU A 482 27.18 -106.01 -10.11
CA LEU A 482 28.40 -106.76 -9.77
C LEU A 482 28.19 -107.64 -8.53
N GLN A 483 27.45 -107.16 -7.52
CA GLN A 483 27.09 -107.97 -6.36
C GLN A 483 26.24 -109.17 -6.76
N GLN A 484 25.31 -109.03 -7.70
CA GLN A 484 24.49 -110.13 -8.21
C GLN A 484 25.33 -111.15 -8.98
N GLU A 485 26.27 -110.68 -9.80
CA GLU A 485 27.22 -111.55 -10.52
C GLU A 485 28.15 -112.30 -9.55
N SER A 486 28.67 -111.62 -8.53
CA SER A 486 29.47 -112.24 -7.47
C SER A 486 28.68 -113.32 -6.70
N LYS A 487 27.38 -113.12 -6.46
CA LYS A 487 26.50 -114.15 -5.88
C LYS A 487 26.38 -115.38 -6.80
N LYS A 488 26.15 -115.19 -8.10
CA LYS A 488 26.10 -116.30 -9.07
C LYS A 488 27.40 -117.09 -9.09
N HIS A 489 28.54 -116.41 -9.17
CA HIS A 489 29.84 -117.09 -9.11
C HIS A 489 30.05 -117.86 -7.80
N LYS A 490 29.53 -117.35 -6.68
CA LYS A 490 29.59 -118.07 -5.40
C LYS A 490 28.73 -119.35 -5.42
N GLU A 491 27.56 -119.29 -6.04
CA GLU A 491 26.70 -120.46 -6.27
C GLU A 491 27.38 -121.47 -7.20
N ASP A 492 27.95 -121.02 -8.32
CA ASP A 492 28.72 -121.85 -9.26
C ASP A 492 29.89 -122.55 -8.55
N ILE A 493 30.67 -121.82 -7.75
CA ILE A 493 31.75 -122.38 -6.92
C ILE A 493 31.21 -123.47 -5.98
N GLY A 494 30.05 -123.26 -5.37
CA GLY A 494 29.40 -124.26 -4.52
C GLY A 494 29.06 -125.55 -5.28
N LEU A 495 28.48 -125.42 -6.48
CA LEU A 495 28.20 -126.56 -7.36
C LEU A 495 29.47 -127.31 -7.74
N TYR A 496 30.52 -126.60 -8.16
CA TYR A 496 31.81 -127.23 -8.48
C TYR A 496 32.47 -127.92 -7.28
N GLN A 497 32.29 -127.40 -6.06
CA GLN A 497 32.78 -128.05 -4.84
C GLN A 497 32.02 -129.35 -4.55
N GLU A 498 30.71 -129.39 -4.83
CA GLU A 498 29.86 -130.57 -4.65
C GLU A 498 30.14 -131.65 -5.70
N ASP A 499 30.33 -131.25 -6.96
CA ASP A 499 30.81 -132.11 -8.05
C ASP A 499 32.17 -132.72 -7.70
N ASN A 500 33.13 -131.90 -7.26
CA ASN A 500 34.44 -132.38 -6.82
C ASN A 500 34.31 -133.37 -5.66
N ARG A 501 33.44 -133.10 -4.66
CA ARG A 501 33.18 -134.04 -3.55
C ARG A 501 32.64 -135.38 -4.07
N SER A 502 31.73 -135.37 -5.04
CA SER A 502 31.16 -136.57 -5.64
C SER A 502 32.23 -137.38 -6.39
N LEU A 503 33.07 -136.71 -7.17
CA LEU A 503 34.22 -137.33 -7.85
C LEU A 503 35.22 -137.92 -6.85
N TYR A 504 35.50 -137.23 -5.73
CA TYR A 504 36.34 -137.78 -4.66
C TYR A 504 35.73 -139.04 -4.04
N GLN A 505 34.42 -139.06 -3.77
CA GLN A 505 33.74 -140.25 -3.26
C GLN A 505 33.76 -141.42 -4.27
N GLU A 506 33.57 -141.13 -5.55
CA GLU A 506 33.66 -142.13 -6.61
C GLU A 506 35.09 -142.66 -6.77
N SER A 507 36.09 -141.79 -6.68
CA SER A 507 37.50 -142.19 -6.65
C SER A 507 37.81 -143.10 -5.47
N GLU A 508 37.25 -142.84 -4.27
CA GLU A 508 37.41 -143.72 -3.11
C GLU A 508 36.73 -145.08 -3.32
N LYS A 509 35.51 -145.12 -3.88
CA LYS A 509 34.85 -146.40 -4.24
C LYS A 509 35.70 -147.21 -5.23
N LEU A 510 36.27 -146.55 -6.24
CA LEU A 510 37.16 -147.19 -7.20
C LEU A 510 38.43 -147.73 -6.52
N LYS A 511 39.01 -146.99 -5.56
CA LYS A 511 40.12 -147.50 -4.75
C LYS A 511 39.71 -148.73 -3.94
N GLU A 512 38.55 -148.72 -3.29
CA GLU A 512 38.03 -149.88 -2.58
C GLU A 512 37.84 -151.08 -3.51
N ASP A 513 37.29 -150.86 -4.71
CA ASP A 513 37.11 -151.91 -5.71
C ASP A 513 38.45 -152.46 -6.21
N ILE A 514 39.47 -151.60 -6.42
CA ILE A 514 40.84 -152.02 -6.71
C ILE A 514 41.40 -152.88 -5.55
N VAL A 515 41.17 -152.50 -4.30
CA VAL A 515 41.59 -153.29 -3.12
C VAL A 515 40.87 -154.64 -3.09
N ARG A 516 39.56 -154.68 -3.37
CA ARG A 516 38.77 -155.93 -3.47
C ARG A 516 39.27 -156.82 -4.59
N LEU A 517 39.56 -156.25 -5.76
CA LEU A 517 40.16 -156.96 -6.88
C LEU A 517 41.55 -157.50 -6.52
N ASN A 518 42.40 -156.69 -5.89
CA ASN A 518 43.74 -157.11 -5.45
C ASN A 518 43.66 -158.22 -4.41
N THR A 519 42.75 -158.15 -3.44
CA THR A 519 42.51 -159.22 -2.47
C THR A 519 41.95 -160.48 -3.12
N PHE A 520 41.03 -160.36 -4.07
CA PHE A 520 40.53 -161.49 -4.87
C PHE A 520 41.63 -162.14 -5.71
N ILE A 521 42.47 -161.33 -6.38
CA ILE A 521 43.64 -161.78 -7.13
C ILE A 521 44.60 -162.50 -6.18
N ASN A 522 44.90 -161.95 -5.01
CA ASN A 522 45.76 -162.57 -4.01
C ASN A 522 45.18 -163.90 -3.50
N GLN A 523 43.87 -163.98 -3.26
CA GLN A 523 43.19 -165.24 -2.93
C GLN A 523 43.30 -166.26 -4.08
N LYS A 524 43.14 -165.83 -5.33
CA LYS A 524 43.37 -166.69 -6.52
C LYS A 524 44.82 -167.16 -6.61
N TYR A 525 45.79 -166.31 -6.29
CA TYR A 525 47.21 -166.68 -6.19
C TYR A 525 47.46 -167.69 -5.08
N GLN A 526 46.90 -167.49 -3.88
CA GLN A 526 46.99 -168.41 -2.74
C GLN A 526 46.31 -169.77 -3.03
N ASN A 527 45.20 -169.77 -3.76
CA ASN A 527 44.57 -171.01 -4.26
C ASN A 527 45.44 -171.71 -5.31
N LYS A 528 46.21 -170.97 -6.10
CA LYS A 528 47.19 -171.51 -7.07
C LYS A 528 48.42 -172.08 -6.35
N GLU A 529 48.89 -171.45 -5.27
CA GLU A 529 49.95 -171.98 -4.41
C GLU A 529 49.49 -173.21 -3.62
N SER A 530 48.25 -173.24 -3.11
CA SER A 530 47.65 -174.43 -2.47
C SER A 530 47.50 -175.60 -3.45
N ASN A 531 47.15 -175.34 -4.71
CA ASN A 531 47.16 -176.36 -5.77
C ASN A 531 48.58 -176.84 -6.13
N ASN A 532 49.61 -176.01 -5.98
CA ASN A 532 51.01 -176.42 -6.15
C ASN A 532 51.61 -177.13 -4.92
N SER A 533 51.06 -176.91 -3.72
CA SER A 533 51.45 -177.60 -2.48
C SER A 533 50.87 -179.01 -2.39
N MET A 534 49.63 -179.23 -2.85
CA MET A 534 49.07 -180.60 -2.95
C MET A 534 49.77 -181.48 -3.99
N ASN A 535 50.45 -180.88 -4.99
CA ASN A 535 51.21 -181.65 -5.99
C ASN A 535 52.66 -181.98 -5.54
N LYS A 536 53.11 -181.50 -4.37
CA LYS A 536 54.37 -181.92 -3.73
C LYS A 536 54.18 -182.94 -2.61
N GLU A 537 52.99 -183.04 -2.04
CA GLU A 537 52.64 -184.10 -1.06
C GLU A 537 52.17 -185.43 -1.69
N SER A 538 52.33 -185.59 -3.01
CA SER A 538 52.45 -186.91 -3.65
C SER A 538 53.86 -187.52 -3.52
N ASN A 539 54.92 -186.77 -3.20
CA ASN A 539 56.30 -187.24 -3.39
C ASN A 539 57.14 -187.51 -2.10
N GLN A 540 56.55 -187.47 -0.90
CA GLN A 540 57.30 -187.67 0.36
C GLN A 540 56.84 -188.83 1.28
N LYS A 541 55.77 -189.55 0.94
CA LYS A 541 55.42 -190.84 1.60
C LYS A 541 55.89 -192.08 0.84
N GLU A 542 56.47 -191.92 -0.36
CA GLU A 542 56.97 -193.03 -1.19
C GLU A 542 58.49 -193.32 -1.01
N THR A 543 59.21 -192.56 -0.19
CA THR A 543 60.69 -192.68 -0.07
C THR A 543 61.24 -192.88 1.35
N LYS A 544 60.40 -193.01 2.40
CA LYS A 544 60.85 -193.25 3.79
C LYS A 544 60.01 -194.27 4.58
N LYS A 545 59.80 -195.48 4.04
CA LYS A 545 59.70 -196.72 4.86
C LYS A 545 59.84 -198.04 4.09
N LYS A 546 60.50 -198.01 2.92
CA LYS A 546 61.35 -199.12 2.39
C LYS A 546 62.67 -199.27 3.17
N SER A 547 62.73 -198.81 4.42
CA SER A 547 63.95 -198.81 5.26
C SER A 547 63.70 -199.37 6.68
N GLN A 548 62.65 -200.18 6.86
CA GLN A 548 62.45 -201.07 8.01
C GLN A 548 61.93 -202.43 7.55
N GLN A 549 62.63 -203.00 6.56
CA GLN A 549 62.63 -204.43 6.25
C GLN A 549 64.08 -204.95 6.23
N GLN A 550 64.87 -204.51 7.20
CA GLN A 550 66.14 -205.12 7.62
C GLN A 550 66.41 -204.75 9.08
N LYS A 551 65.65 -205.37 9.99
CA LYS A 551 66.10 -205.82 11.30
C LYS A 551 64.90 -206.40 12.06
N TRP A 552 65.06 -207.67 12.47
CA TRP A 552 64.29 -208.39 13.49
C TRP A 552 62.98 -209.03 12.96
N ILE A 553 62.79 -210.37 13.00
CA ILE A 553 62.96 -211.31 14.14
C ILE A 553 62.29 -210.77 15.39
#